data_AF-A0A0B0EMC2-F1
#
_entry.id   AF-A0A0B0EMC2-F1
#
_cell.length_a   1.000
_cell.length_b   1.000
_cell.length_c   1.000
_cell.angle_alpha   90.00
_cell.angle_beta   90.00
_cell.angle_gamma   90.00
#
_symmetry.space_group_name_H-M   'P 1'
#
loop_
_entity.id
_entity.type
_entity.pdbx_description
1 polymer ?
#
loop_
_entity_poly.entity_id
_entity_poly.type
_entity_poly.pdbx_seq_one_letter_code
_entity_poly.pdbx_strand_id
1 'polypeptide(L)'
;MVKKILMIVFLQAAIGYLVVPEIMASDIDGQGLYAKHCVLCHGEDGTGKTDLGSGLGARDFNDKKFQAGITDEQIVEQIANGTEDKMFPFSDKLSSEEIHALVPVIRAFGK
;
A
#
# COMPACT_ATOMS: atom_id res chain seq x y z
N MET A 1 42.20 -14.35 33.98
CA MET A 1 41.75 -13.18 33.18
C MET A 1 41.12 -13.59 31.85
N VAL A 2 41.77 -14.42 31.05
CA VAL A 2 41.29 -14.89 29.72
C VAL A 2 39.91 -15.57 29.75
N LYS A 3 39.59 -16.35 30.80
CA LYS A 3 38.27 -17.01 30.98
C LYS A 3 37.09 -16.04 31.18
N LYS A 4 37.33 -14.87 31.82
CA LYS A 4 36.30 -13.84 32.02
C LYS A 4 36.05 -13.04 30.74
N ILE A 5 37.10 -12.79 29.97
CA ILE A 5 37.02 -12.16 28.64
C ILE A 5 36.24 -13.06 27.69
N LEU A 6 36.48 -14.38 27.72
CA LEU A 6 35.76 -15.34 26.89
C LEU A 6 34.25 -15.38 27.21
N MET A 7 33.85 -15.38 28.48
CA MET A 7 32.42 -15.32 28.87
C MET A 7 31.74 -14.00 28.47
N ILE A 8 32.45 -12.87 28.53
CA ILE A 8 31.90 -11.56 28.14
C ILE A 8 31.71 -11.47 26.62
N VAL A 9 32.62 -12.05 25.83
CA VAL A 9 32.50 -12.12 24.36
C VAL A 9 31.33 -13.02 23.94
N PHE A 10 31.10 -14.15 24.64
CA PHE A 10 29.92 -15.00 24.39
C PHE A 10 28.61 -14.35 24.84
N LEU A 11 28.62 -13.56 25.92
CA LEU A 11 27.43 -12.83 26.40
C LEU A 11 27.04 -11.69 25.44
N GLN A 12 28.01 -10.98 24.86
CA GLN A 12 27.76 -9.95 23.85
C GLN A 12 27.28 -10.54 22.51
N ALA A 13 27.75 -11.73 22.13
CA ALA A 13 27.26 -12.44 20.94
C ALA A 13 25.80 -12.91 21.09
N ALA A 14 25.36 -13.28 22.30
CA ALA A 14 23.97 -13.67 22.57
C ALA A 14 23.00 -12.48 22.58
N ILE A 15 23.46 -11.30 23.01
CA ILE A 15 22.68 -10.06 22.97
C ILE A 15 22.56 -9.56 21.52
N GLY A 16 23.62 -9.69 20.71
CA GLY A 16 23.58 -9.36 19.28
C GLY A 16 22.57 -10.17 18.46
N TYR A 17 22.21 -11.38 18.90
CA TYR A 17 21.20 -12.23 18.27
C TYR A 17 19.75 -11.89 18.69
N LEU A 18 19.57 -11.12 19.77
CA LEU A 18 18.26 -10.63 20.24
C LEU A 18 17.92 -9.24 19.67
N VAL A 19 18.90 -8.55 19.08
CA VAL A 19 18.74 -7.33 18.27
C VAL A 19 19.09 -7.61 16.81
N VAL A 20 18.66 -8.76 16.28
CA VAL A 20 18.43 -8.82 14.83
C VAL A 20 17.37 -7.76 14.55
N PRO A 21 17.71 -6.68 13.84
CA PRO A 21 16.77 -5.60 13.66
C PRO A 21 15.64 -6.09 12.75
N GLU A 22 14.50 -5.44 12.84
CA GLU A 22 13.33 -5.52 11.94
C GLU A 22 13.66 -5.03 10.51
N ILE A 23 14.87 -5.28 10.03
CA ILE A 23 15.36 -5.05 8.67
C ILE A 23 14.88 -6.23 7.82
N MET A 24 13.88 -6.15 6.94
CA MET A 24 13.50 -5.06 6.07
C MET A 24 11.98 -5.15 5.81
N ALA A 25 11.14 -4.48 6.59
CA ALA A 25 9.89 -3.99 5.99
C ALA A 25 10.31 -2.79 5.14
N SER A 26 10.40 -2.96 3.82
CA SER A 26 10.47 -1.79 2.93
C SER A 26 9.20 -0.99 3.20
N ASP A 27 9.31 0.25 3.66
CA ASP A 27 8.17 1.17 3.75
C ASP A 27 7.64 1.35 2.32
N ILE A 28 6.59 0.62 1.97
CA ILE A 28 5.97 0.72 0.65
C ILE A 28 5.33 2.11 0.56
N ASP A 29 5.81 2.92 -0.37
CA ASP A 29 5.29 4.27 -0.63
C ASP A 29 3.94 4.21 -1.36
N GLY A 30 2.86 3.99 -0.60
CA GLY A 30 1.49 3.94 -1.13
C GLY A 30 1.10 5.23 -1.88
N GLN A 31 1.49 6.40 -1.38
CA GLN A 31 1.23 7.67 -2.04
C GLN A 31 1.97 7.77 -3.38
N GLY A 32 3.25 7.36 -3.41
CA GLY A 32 4.03 7.30 -4.64
C GLY A 32 3.45 6.32 -5.66
N LEU A 33 2.97 5.15 -5.21
CA LEU A 33 2.26 4.20 -6.06
C LEU A 33 0.97 4.81 -6.63
N TYR A 34 0.17 5.48 -5.81
CA TYR A 34 -1.05 6.15 -6.26
C TYR A 34 -0.76 7.24 -7.30
N ALA A 35 0.25 8.08 -7.04
CA ALA A 35 0.69 9.13 -7.95
C ALA A 35 1.13 8.54 -9.31
N LYS A 36 1.86 7.44 -9.29
CA LYS A 36 2.41 6.80 -10.49
C LYS A 36 1.36 6.03 -11.30
N HIS A 37 0.37 5.44 -10.65
CA HIS A 37 -0.50 4.43 -11.27
C HIS A 37 -1.97 4.82 -11.34
N CYS A 38 -2.46 5.67 -10.44
CA CYS A 38 -3.90 5.86 -10.22
C CYS A 38 -4.37 7.26 -10.64
N VAL A 39 -3.53 8.29 -10.48
CA VAL A 39 -3.89 9.71 -10.67
C VAL A 39 -4.46 10.02 -12.06
N LEU A 40 -3.98 9.34 -13.11
CA LEU A 40 -4.46 9.58 -14.48
C LEU A 40 -6.00 9.44 -14.60
N CYS A 41 -6.59 8.49 -13.87
CA CYS A 41 -8.03 8.25 -13.86
C CYS A 41 -8.71 8.78 -12.60
N HIS A 42 -8.09 8.61 -11.43
CA HIS A 42 -8.71 8.93 -10.15
C HIS A 42 -8.46 10.36 -9.66
N GLY A 43 -7.52 11.08 -10.30
CA GLY A 43 -7.12 12.43 -9.91
C GLY A 43 -6.23 12.45 -8.66
N GLU A 44 -5.44 13.51 -8.50
CA GLU A 44 -4.68 13.76 -7.27
C GLU A 44 -5.60 14.02 -6.07
N ASP A 45 -6.81 14.51 -6.34
CA ASP A 45 -7.86 14.81 -5.36
C ASP A 45 -8.81 13.62 -5.09
N GLY A 46 -8.60 12.49 -5.77
CA GLY A 46 -9.42 11.28 -5.61
C GLY A 46 -10.86 11.42 -6.13
N THR A 47 -11.20 12.49 -6.84
CA THR A 47 -12.59 12.74 -7.29
C THR A 47 -12.99 11.89 -8.48
N GLY A 48 -12.03 11.33 -9.22
CA GLY A 48 -12.27 10.64 -10.48
C GLY A 48 -12.69 11.56 -11.64
N LYS A 49 -12.70 12.89 -11.43
CA LYS A 49 -13.16 13.88 -12.43
C LYS A 49 -12.05 14.30 -13.40
N THR A 50 -11.22 13.35 -13.82
CA THR A 50 -10.32 13.54 -14.96
C THR A 50 -11.06 13.27 -16.27
N ASP A 51 -10.52 13.71 -17.41
CA ASP A 51 -11.11 13.42 -18.72
C ASP A 51 -11.31 11.91 -18.94
N LEU A 52 -10.33 11.10 -18.52
CA LEU A 52 -10.38 9.65 -18.64
C LEU A 52 -11.26 9.02 -17.55
N GLY A 53 -11.11 9.44 -16.29
CA GLY A 53 -11.87 8.92 -15.15
C GLY A 53 -13.37 9.11 -15.32
N SER A 54 -13.79 10.29 -15.79
CA SER A 54 -15.20 10.60 -16.03
C SER A 54 -15.79 9.73 -17.14
N GLY A 55 -15.04 9.49 -18.21
CA GLY A 55 -15.48 8.65 -19.34
C GLY A 55 -15.63 7.17 -18.97
N LEU A 56 -14.84 6.69 -18.00
CA LEU A 56 -14.84 5.30 -17.54
C LEU A 56 -15.74 5.07 -16.31
N GLY A 57 -16.27 6.15 -15.72
CA GLY A 57 -17.13 6.10 -14.54
C GLY A 57 -16.37 5.84 -13.24
N ALA A 58 -15.18 6.43 -13.09
CA ALA A 58 -14.43 6.41 -11.83
C ALA A 58 -15.27 6.99 -10.69
N ARG A 59 -15.21 6.34 -9.52
CA ARG A 59 -15.94 6.78 -8.33
C ARG A 59 -15.19 7.92 -7.64
N ASP A 60 -15.95 8.81 -7.01
CA ASP A 60 -15.40 9.84 -6.13
C ASP A 60 -15.05 9.23 -4.77
N PHE A 61 -13.75 9.18 -4.46
CA PHE A 61 -13.26 8.65 -3.18
C PHE A 61 -13.56 9.56 -1.99
N ASN A 62 -13.98 10.81 -2.22
CA ASN A 62 -14.43 11.74 -1.19
C ASN A 62 -15.90 11.48 -0.78
N ASP A 63 -16.65 10.66 -1.53
CA ASP A 63 -18.02 10.30 -1.19
C ASP A 63 -18.05 9.35 0.02
N LYS A 64 -18.49 9.88 1.17
CA LYS A 64 -18.60 9.15 2.44
C LYS A 64 -19.55 7.94 2.36
N LYS A 65 -20.60 8.00 1.55
CA LYS A 65 -21.52 6.86 1.36
C LYS A 65 -20.85 5.76 0.54
N PHE A 66 -20.10 6.13 -0.49
CA PHE A 66 -19.30 5.17 -1.24
C PHE A 66 -18.27 4.49 -0.34
N GLN A 67 -17.51 5.28 0.42
CA GLN A 67 -16.49 4.77 1.35
C GLN A 67 -17.09 3.83 2.41
N ALA A 68 -18.22 4.19 3.01
CA ALA A 68 -18.91 3.34 3.99
C ALA A 68 -19.54 2.08 3.38
N GLY A 69 -19.77 2.06 2.06
CA GLY A 69 -20.40 0.96 1.35
C GLY A 69 -19.44 -0.08 0.76
N ILE A 70 -18.13 0.11 0.92
CA ILE A 70 -17.10 -0.82 0.42
C ILE A 70 -16.16 -1.26 1.54
N THR A 71 -15.67 -2.50 1.47
CA THR A 71 -14.66 -3.03 2.39
C THR A 71 -13.23 -2.82 1.84
N ASP A 72 -12.23 -3.00 2.68
CA ASP A 72 -10.82 -2.89 2.27
C ASP A 72 -10.44 -4.02 1.31
N GLU A 73 -11.00 -5.22 1.50
CA GLU A 73 -10.82 -6.36 0.60
C GLU A 73 -11.40 -6.07 -0.78
N GLN A 74 -12.56 -5.41 -0.86
CA GLN A 74 -13.14 -5.00 -2.14
C GLN A 74 -12.26 -3.97 -2.87
N ILE A 75 -11.55 -3.11 -2.14
CA ILE A 75 -10.57 -2.20 -2.73
C ILE A 75 -9.39 -2.99 -3.30
N VAL A 76 -8.83 -3.94 -2.53
CA VAL A 76 -7.73 -4.82 -2.96
C VAL A 76 -8.13 -5.63 -4.20
N GLU A 77 -9.30 -6.27 -4.20
CA GLU A 77 -9.81 -7.05 -5.33
C GLU A 77 -10.00 -6.18 -6.58
N GLN A 78 -10.53 -4.97 -6.43
CA GLN A 78 -10.72 -4.04 -7.53
C GLN A 78 -9.38 -3.60 -8.13
N ILE A 79 -8.35 -3.35 -7.32
CA ILE A 79 -7.02 -3.01 -7.81
C ILE A 79 -6.38 -4.22 -8.51
N ALA A 80 -6.47 -5.40 -7.89
CA ALA A 80 -5.88 -6.61 -8.44
C ALA A 80 -6.49 -6.99 -9.80
N ASN A 81 -7.82 -7.01 -9.89
CA ASN A 81 -8.55 -7.58 -11.03
C ASN A 81 -9.08 -6.52 -12.01
N GLY A 82 -9.20 -5.27 -11.58
CA GLY A 82 -9.77 -4.21 -12.41
C GLY A 82 -11.25 -4.42 -12.75
N THR A 83 -11.67 -3.81 -13.85
CA THR A 83 -13.01 -3.98 -14.44
C THR A 83 -12.85 -3.89 -15.94
N GLU A 84 -13.36 -4.89 -16.67
CA GLU A 84 -13.31 -4.94 -18.13
C GLU A 84 -13.76 -3.61 -18.76
N ASP A 85 -13.02 -3.16 -19.76
CA ASP A 85 -13.19 -1.89 -20.47
C ASP A 85 -13.12 -0.60 -19.62
N LYS A 86 -12.77 -0.68 -18.33
CA LYS A 86 -12.76 0.48 -17.41
C LYS A 86 -11.47 0.64 -16.62
N MET A 87 -11.03 -0.41 -15.94
CA MET A 87 -9.85 -0.38 -15.09
C MET A 87 -9.03 -1.63 -15.39
N PHE A 88 -7.78 -1.44 -15.79
CA PHE A 88 -6.89 -2.58 -16.03
C PHE A 88 -6.49 -3.24 -14.70
N PRO A 89 -6.29 -4.57 -14.67
CA PRO A 89 -5.78 -5.27 -13.50
C PRO A 89 -4.34 -4.86 -13.18
N PHE A 90 -4.01 -4.82 -11.88
CA PHE A 90 -2.66 -4.54 -11.40
C PHE A 90 -1.94 -5.74 -10.79
N SER A 91 -2.57 -6.92 -10.73
CA SER A 91 -1.93 -8.15 -10.19
C SER A 91 -0.62 -8.52 -10.90
N ASP A 92 -0.47 -8.14 -12.16
CA ASP A 92 0.74 -8.40 -12.96
C ASP A 92 1.79 -7.28 -12.87
N LYS A 93 1.47 -6.18 -12.17
CA LYS A 93 2.27 -4.95 -12.11
C LYS A 93 2.73 -4.59 -10.71
N LEU A 94 1.95 -4.95 -9.70
CA LEU A 94 2.16 -4.61 -8.30
C LEU A 94 2.17 -5.90 -7.47
N SER A 95 3.02 -5.94 -6.45
CA SER A 95 2.99 -7.02 -5.45
C SER A 95 1.70 -6.95 -4.62
N SER A 96 1.37 -8.04 -3.93
CA SER A 96 0.24 -8.06 -2.99
C SER A 96 0.39 -6.95 -1.94
N GLU A 97 1.59 -6.79 -1.40
CA GLU A 97 1.91 -5.78 -0.39
C GLU A 97 1.76 -4.35 -0.95
N GLU A 98 2.15 -4.11 -2.20
CA GLU A 98 1.96 -2.84 -2.89
C GLU A 98 0.47 -2.50 -3.11
N ILE A 99 -0.35 -3.50 -3.47
CA ILE A 99 -1.79 -3.33 -3.60
C ILE A 99 -2.42 -3.00 -2.24
N HIS A 100 -2.02 -3.69 -1.16
CA HIS A 100 -2.51 -3.40 0.18
C HIS A 100 -2.09 -2.00 0.66
N ALA A 101 -0.89 -1.52 0.27
CA ALA A 101 -0.43 -0.18 0.60
C ALA A 101 -1.27 0.94 -0.05
N LEU A 102 -2.04 0.66 -1.11
CA LEU A 102 -2.95 1.64 -1.73
C LEU A 102 -4.26 1.83 -0.96
N VAL A 103 -4.68 0.85 -0.15
CA VAL A 103 -5.92 0.93 0.64
C VAL A 103 -5.95 2.16 1.55
N PRO A 104 -4.95 2.42 2.44
CA PRO A 104 -4.98 3.59 3.30
C PRO A 104 -4.96 4.92 2.52
N VAL A 105 -4.39 4.94 1.30
CA VAL A 105 -4.40 6.12 0.43
C VAL A 105 -5.82 6.41 -0.07
N ILE A 106 -6.51 5.39 -0.58
CA ILE A 106 -7.90 5.51 -1.05
C ILE A 106 -8.84 5.89 0.10
N ARG A 107 -8.64 5.33 1.30
CA ARG A 107 -9.41 5.67 2.50
C ARG A 107 -9.16 7.08 2.99
N ALA A 108 -8.00 7.66 2.72
CA ALA A 108 -7.65 9.01 3.20
C ALA A 108 -8.52 10.10 2.56
N PHE A 109 -9.00 9.91 1.32
CA PHE A 109 -9.92 10.85 0.67
C PHE A 109 -11.31 10.92 1.33
N GLY A 110 -11.75 9.83 1.98
CA GLY A 110 -13.07 9.74 2.60
C GLY A 110 -13.21 10.33 4.00
N LYS A 111 -12.11 10.83 4.59
CA LYS A 111 -12.07 11.30 5.98
C LYS A 111 -12.69 12.69 6.12
#